data_AF-A0A6P1EC64-F1
#
_entry.id   AF-A0A6P1EC64-F1
#
_cell.length_a   1.000
_cell.length_b   1.000
_cell.length_c   1.000
_cell.angle_alpha   90.00
_cell.angle_beta   90.00
_cell.angle_gamma   90.00
#
_symmetry.space_group_name_H-M   'P 1'
#
loop_
_entity.id
_entity.type
_entity.pdbx_description
1 polymer ?
#
loop_
_entity_poly.entity_id
_entity_poly.type
_entity_poly.pdbx_seq_one_letter_code
_entity_poly.pdbx_strand_id
1 'polypeptide(L)'
;MKKIQLILATLLVVLGIEGATNNIQAHASSSTTTPKSLRGTWYKYTGDGKFSTIKITTHSLTYNGSIYSPSKSGAHKLKVSKWGSWYSFNKGSSSSNLGQFKTEKRLIKGSYKKSLVRYHSIGTYYVFTHHKYNQDYSFKILD
;
A
#
# COMPACT_ATOMS: atom_id res chain seq x y z
N MET A 1 16.22 48.82 -34.88
CA MET A 1 17.44 48.34 -35.56
C MET A 1 18.65 49.03 -34.96
N LYS A 2 19.73 48.25 -34.73
CA LYS A 2 21.09 48.66 -34.30
C LYS A 2 21.15 49.11 -32.82
N LYS A 3 21.96 48.54 -31.92
CA LYS A 3 23.27 47.88 -32.07
C LYS A 3 23.46 46.84 -30.94
N ILE A 4 23.83 45.63 -31.33
CA ILE A 4 24.52 44.64 -30.48
C ILE A 4 26.02 44.88 -30.66
N GLN A 5 26.81 44.63 -29.60
CA GLN A 5 28.27 44.44 -29.45
C GLN A 5 28.78 45.31 -28.29
N LEU A 6 29.52 44.84 -27.29
CA LEU A 6 30.49 43.74 -27.25
C LEU A 6 30.69 43.22 -25.81
N ILE A 7 31.18 41.99 -25.73
CA ILE A 7 31.50 41.08 -24.61
C ILE A 7 32.76 41.52 -23.83
N LEU A 8 32.87 41.17 -22.52
CA LEU A 8 34.09 40.71 -21.78
C LEU A 8 33.78 40.68 -20.26
N ALA A 9 33.42 39.53 -19.67
CA ALA A 9 34.29 38.51 -19.06
C ALA A 9 34.97 38.92 -17.74
N THR A 10 34.41 38.44 -16.61
CA THR A 10 35.20 37.95 -15.46
C THR A 10 34.40 36.89 -14.71
N LEU A 11 35.05 35.74 -14.55
CA LEU A 11 34.59 34.48 -13.97
C LEU A 11 35.13 34.39 -12.53
N LEU A 12 34.40 33.63 -11.68
CA LEU A 12 34.82 32.84 -10.50
C LEU A 12 34.20 33.18 -9.12
N VAL A 13 33.42 32.17 -8.66
CA VAL A 13 33.39 31.56 -7.30
C VAL A 13 32.64 32.38 -6.24
N VAL A 14 31.56 31.87 -5.64
CA VAL A 14 31.60 30.88 -4.55
C VAL A 14 30.49 29.83 -4.65
N LEU A 15 30.93 28.56 -4.74
CA LEU A 15 30.17 27.37 -4.35
C LEU A 15 29.81 27.43 -2.87
N GLY A 16 28.61 26.96 -2.54
CA GLY A 16 28.34 26.41 -1.22
C GLY A 16 27.33 27.21 -0.40
N ILE A 17 26.05 26.89 -0.60
CA ILE A 17 25.22 26.54 0.54
C ILE A 17 24.45 25.29 0.12
N GLU A 18 25.13 24.15 0.23
CA GLU A 18 24.45 22.86 0.37
C GLU A 18 23.78 22.92 1.75
N GLY A 19 22.58 23.47 1.79
CA GLY A 19 21.72 23.37 2.96
C GLY A 19 21.48 21.89 3.19
N ALA A 20 22.23 21.31 4.12
CA ALA A 20 22.00 19.98 4.64
C ALA A 20 20.57 19.94 5.16
N THR A 21 19.65 19.53 4.28
CA THR A 21 18.36 19.03 4.71
C THR A 21 18.71 17.76 5.47
N ASN A 22 18.83 17.88 6.79
CA ASN A 22 18.72 16.74 7.68
C ASN A 22 17.35 16.14 7.39
N ASN A 23 17.31 15.24 6.43
CA ASN A 23 16.19 14.37 6.17
C ASN A 23 16.09 13.54 7.45
N ILE A 24 15.36 14.05 8.43
CA ILE A 24 14.84 13.25 9.52
C ILE A 24 13.96 12.23 8.79
N GLN A 25 14.57 11.09 8.49
CA GLN A 25 13.91 9.93 7.97
C GLN A 25 12.95 9.52 9.07
N ALA A 26 11.73 10.06 9.02
CA ALA A 26 10.67 9.70 9.92
C ALA A 26 10.44 8.21 9.74
N HIS A 27 11.05 7.41 10.62
CA HIS A 27 10.79 5.99 10.69
C HIS A 27 9.32 5.87 11.06
N ALA A 28 8.47 5.61 10.06
CA ALA A 28 7.06 5.41 10.27
C ALA A 28 6.90 4.32 11.34
N SER A 29 6.44 4.71 12.53
CA SER A 29 6.32 3.82 13.68
C SER A 29 5.43 2.65 13.28
N SER A 30 6.02 1.45 13.19
CA SER A 30 5.27 0.25 12.87
C SER A 30 4.43 -0.15 14.08
N SER A 31 3.11 -0.14 13.94
CA SER A 31 2.18 -0.63 14.95
C SER A 31 2.00 -2.15 14.86
N THR A 32 1.70 -2.75 16.00
CA THR A 32 1.29 -4.16 16.13
C THR A 32 -0.23 -4.33 16.09
N THR A 33 -0.97 -3.23 16.01
CA THR A 33 -2.43 -3.19 15.98
C THR A 33 -2.93 -2.83 14.58
N THR A 34 -3.86 -3.63 14.05
CA THR A 34 -4.46 -3.38 12.73
C THR A 34 -5.50 -2.27 12.80
N PRO A 35 -5.70 -1.48 11.72
CA PRO A 35 -6.70 -0.42 11.69
C PRO A 35 -8.12 -0.99 11.74
N LYS A 36 -8.99 -0.41 12.58
CA LYS A 36 -10.40 -0.83 12.72
C LYS A 36 -11.13 -0.90 11.38
N SER A 37 -10.85 0.04 10.47
CA SER A 37 -11.49 0.11 9.14
C SER A 37 -11.25 -1.14 8.28
N LEU A 38 -10.08 -1.78 8.40
CA LEU A 38 -9.69 -2.94 7.60
C LEU A 38 -10.15 -4.29 8.20
N ARG A 39 -10.57 -4.30 9.48
CA ARG A 39 -10.90 -5.54 10.19
C ARG A 39 -12.10 -6.24 9.57
N GLY A 40 -12.10 -7.57 9.62
CA GLY A 40 -13.13 -8.43 9.07
C GLY A 40 -12.56 -9.58 8.25
N THR A 41 -13.45 -10.39 7.69
CA THR A 41 -13.12 -11.44 6.73
C THR A 41 -13.50 -10.98 5.33
N TRP A 42 -12.60 -11.19 4.38
CA TRP A 42 -12.66 -10.66 3.04
C TRP A 42 -12.34 -11.75 2.02
N TYR A 43 -13.11 -11.79 0.95
CA TYR A 43 -13.04 -12.81 -0.10
C TYR A 43 -12.85 -12.17 -1.45
N LYS A 44 -11.95 -12.73 -2.27
CA LYS A 44 -11.81 -12.39 -3.68
C LYS A 44 -11.94 -13.67 -4.49
N TYR A 45 -12.81 -13.67 -5.49
CA TYR A 45 -12.93 -14.80 -6.40
C TYR A 45 -11.62 -14.99 -7.19
N THR A 46 -11.22 -16.23 -7.38
CA THR A 46 -10.00 -16.59 -8.13
C THR A 46 -10.29 -17.50 -9.31
N GLY A 47 -11.56 -17.72 -9.67
CA GLY A 47 -11.97 -18.74 -10.64
C GLY A 47 -12.35 -20.08 -9.99
N ASP A 48 -13.05 -20.92 -10.74
CA ASP A 48 -13.38 -22.31 -10.39
C ASP A 48 -14.02 -22.53 -9.01
N GLY A 49 -14.88 -21.60 -8.56
CA GLY A 49 -15.48 -21.67 -7.22
C GLY A 49 -14.50 -21.41 -6.07
N LYS A 50 -13.26 -21.00 -6.35
CA LYS A 50 -12.20 -20.74 -5.36
C LYS A 50 -12.12 -19.27 -4.98
N PHE A 51 -11.62 -19.04 -3.77
CA PHE A 51 -11.50 -17.71 -3.19
C PHE A 51 -10.17 -17.52 -2.49
N SER A 52 -9.50 -16.40 -2.76
CA SER A 52 -8.49 -15.88 -1.85
C SER A 52 -9.19 -15.25 -0.65
N THR A 53 -8.68 -15.55 0.54
CA THR A 53 -9.29 -15.14 1.80
C THR A 53 -8.30 -14.35 2.64
N ILE A 54 -8.77 -13.20 3.15
CA ILE A 54 -8.05 -12.36 4.09
C ILE A 54 -8.89 -12.19 5.34
N LYS A 55 -8.33 -12.50 6.51
CA LYS A 55 -8.96 -12.21 7.81
C LYS A 55 -8.08 -11.23 8.58
N ILE A 56 -8.63 -10.07 8.95
CA ILE A 56 -7.92 -9.04 9.71
C ILE A 56 -8.61 -8.88 11.06
N THR A 57 -7.89 -9.17 12.14
CA THR A 57 -8.32 -8.93 13.53
C THR A 57 -7.48 -7.82 14.15
N THR A 58 -7.77 -7.42 15.38
CA THR A 58 -7.01 -6.38 16.10
C THR A 58 -5.50 -6.62 16.09
N HIS A 59 -5.05 -7.88 16.22
CA HIS A 59 -3.62 -8.23 16.34
C HIS A 59 -3.20 -9.36 15.39
N SER A 60 -3.96 -9.63 14.33
CA SER A 60 -3.55 -10.61 13.33
C SER A 60 -4.06 -10.29 11.94
N LEU A 61 -3.31 -10.77 10.94
CA LEU A 61 -3.76 -10.88 9.57
C LEU A 61 -3.55 -12.34 9.14
N THR A 62 -4.57 -12.98 8.60
CA THR A 62 -4.48 -14.28 7.94
C THR A 62 -4.66 -14.10 6.45
N TYR A 63 -3.72 -14.57 5.65
CA TYR A 63 -3.74 -14.49 4.18
C TYR A 63 -3.60 -15.89 3.59
N ASN A 64 -4.66 -16.38 2.93
CA ASN A 64 -4.71 -17.74 2.36
C ASN A 64 -4.19 -18.83 3.33
N GLY A 65 -4.59 -18.77 4.60
CA GLY A 65 -4.20 -19.73 5.65
C GLY A 65 -2.93 -19.36 6.43
N SER A 66 -2.05 -18.50 5.89
CA SER A 66 -0.85 -18.05 6.62
C SER A 66 -1.20 -16.96 7.63
N ILE A 67 -0.79 -17.14 8.89
CA ILE A 67 -1.09 -16.21 9.99
C ILE A 67 0.11 -15.31 10.29
N TYR A 68 -0.16 -14.03 10.47
CA TYR A 68 0.80 -12.99 10.85
C TYR A 68 0.31 -12.32 12.13
N SER A 69 1.14 -12.28 13.17
CA SER A 69 0.80 -11.62 14.45
C SER A 69 2.04 -11.03 15.12
N PRO A 70 1.88 -10.09 16.06
CA PRO A 70 3.01 -9.51 16.81
C PRO A 70 3.81 -10.53 17.62
N SER A 71 3.17 -11.61 18.05
CA SER A 71 3.78 -12.72 18.81
C SER A 71 4.60 -13.69 17.95
N LYS A 72 4.47 -13.64 16.62
CA LYS A 72 5.30 -14.43 15.71
C LYS A 72 6.66 -13.79 15.50
N SER A 73 7.62 -14.58 15.02
CA SER A 73 8.97 -14.15 14.68
C SER A 73 9.17 -14.10 13.16
N GLY A 74 10.28 -13.47 12.73
CA GLY A 74 10.71 -13.43 11.33
C GLY A 74 9.64 -12.87 10.39
N ALA A 75 9.48 -13.52 9.23
CA ALA A 75 8.51 -13.19 8.18
C ALA A 75 7.04 -13.16 8.68
N HIS A 76 6.71 -13.92 9.72
CA HIS A 76 5.35 -13.97 10.25
C HIS A 76 5.07 -12.89 11.30
N LYS A 77 6.08 -12.12 11.74
CA LYS A 77 5.88 -11.02 12.68
C LYS A 77 5.11 -9.88 12.01
N LEU A 78 3.93 -9.58 12.52
CA LEU A 78 3.07 -8.54 11.98
C LEU A 78 3.64 -7.14 12.28
N LYS A 79 3.80 -6.34 11.22
CA LYS A 79 4.16 -4.92 11.27
C LYS A 79 3.18 -4.14 10.40
N VAL A 80 2.59 -3.10 10.96
CA VAL A 80 1.63 -2.24 10.27
C VAL A 80 2.15 -0.82 10.22
N SER A 81 2.20 -0.22 9.04
CA SER A 81 2.51 1.21 8.90
C SER A 81 1.47 1.92 8.04
N LYS A 82 1.25 3.22 8.30
CA LYS A 82 0.29 4.04 7.55
C LYS A 82 1.04 4.91 6.55
N TRP A 83 0.50 5.07 5.35
CA TRP A 83 0.98 5.99 4.32
C TRP A 83 -0.22 6.59 3.58
N GLY A 84 -0.50 7.87 3.82
CA GLY A 84 -1.72 8.51 3.34
C GLY A 84 -2.98 7.77 3.82
N SER A 85 -3.86 7.40 2.89
CA SER A 85 -5.08 6.60 3.16
C SER A 85 -4.82 5.08 3.18
N TRP A 86 -3.58 4.64 2.95
CA TRP A 86 -3.21 3.23 2.86
C TRP A 86 -2.50 2.75 4.12
N TYR A 87 -2.60 1.44 4.35
CA TYR A 87 -1.87 0.73 5.39
C TYR A 87 -1.03 -0.37 4.78
N SER A 88 0.27 -0.33 5.02
CA SER A 88 1.20 -1.36 4.60
C SER A 88 1.33 -2.41 5.68
N PHE A 89 1.31 -3.68 5.28
CA PHE A 89 1.53 -4.81 6.15
C PHE A 89 2.86 -5.48 5.78
N ASN A 90 3.77 -5.59 6.74
CA ASN A 90 5.09 -6.22 6.58
C ASN A 90 5.93 -5.64 5.42
N LYS A 91 5.81 -4.33 5.17
CA LYS A 91 6.64 -3.61 4.18
C LYS A 91 8.13 -3.81 4.46
N GLY A 92 8.91 -4.11 3.42
CA GLY A 92 10.38 -4.21 3.48
C GLY A 92 10.95 -5.62 3.71
N SER A 93 10.12 -6.63 3.95
CA SER A 93 10.56 -8.04 3.95
C SER A 93 10.03 -8.71 2.67
N SER A 94 10.91 -9.07 1.74
CA SER A 94 10.52 -9.62 0.42
C SER A 94 9.64 -10.86 0.54
N SER A 95 9.95 -11.76 1.48
CA SER A 95 9.20 -12.99 1.73
C SER A 95 7.92 -12.80 2.53
N SER A 96 7.69 -11.62 3.14
CA SER A 96 6.49 -11.37 3.95
C SER A 96 5.74 -10.10 3.61
N ASN A 97 6.07 -9.41 2.51
CA ASN A 97 5.37 -8.20 2.12
C ASN A 97 3.93 -8.54 1.72
N LEU A 98 3.00 -8.26 2.64
CA LEU A 98 1.59 -8.55 2.45
C LEU A 98 0.90 -7.52 1.56
N GLY A 99 1.57 -6.42 1.24
CA GLY A 99 1.07 -5.36 0.37
C GLY A 99 0.43 -4.21 1.16
N GLN A 100 -0.27 -3.36 0.41
CA GLN A 100 -0.87 -2.14 0.90
C GLN A 100 -2.39 -2.23 0.78
N PHE A 101 -3.09 -1.82 1.83
CA PHE A 101 -4.52 -2.02 1.98
C PHE A 101 -5.24 -0.73 2.34
N LYS A 102 -6.45 -0.58 1.81
CA LYS A 102 -7.44 0.42 2.26
C LYS A 102 -8.83 -0.16 2.15
N THR A 103 -9.81 0.46 2.78
CA THR A 103 -11.23 0.16 2.51
C THR A 103 -11.87 1.28 1.74
N GLU A 104 -12.68 0.93 0.75
CA GLU A 104 -13.43 1.89 -0.09
C GLU A 104 -14.80 1.32 -0.47
N LYS A 105 -15.68 2.18 -0.98
CA LYS A 105 -16.93 1.73 -1.61
C LYS A 105 -16.64 1.32 -3.05
N ARG A 106 -17.08 0.13 -3.44
CA ARG A 106 -17.00 -0.39 -4.82
C ARG A 106 -18.37 -0.89 -5.27
N LEU A 107 -18.65 -0.78 -6.57
CA LEU A 107 -19.85 -1.36 -7.17
C LEU A 107 -19.68 -2.88 -7.22
N ILE A 108 -20.41 -3.59 -6.37
CA ILE A 108 -20.38 -5.05 -6.24
C ILE A 108 -21.80 -5.57 -6.44
N LYS A 109 -22.01 -6.39 -7.49
CA LYS A 109 -23.32 -6.94 -7.85
C LYS A 109 -24.43 -5.87 -7.84
N GLY A 110 -24.20 -4.76 -8.55
CA GLY A 110 -25.18 -3.68 -8.73
C GLY A 110 -25.39 -2.74 -7.54
N SER A 111 -24.63 -2.85 -6.45
CA SER A 111 -24.74 -1.93 -5.29
C SER A 111 -23.37 -1.54 -4.74
N TYR A 112 -23.26 -0.32 -4.17
CA TYR A 112 -22.02 0.10 -3.53
C TYR A 112 -21.84 -0.61 -2.18
N LYS A 113 -20.78 -1.39 -2.07
CA LYS A 113 -20.42 -2.12 -0.85
C LYS A 113 -19.04 -1.69 -0.35
N LYS A 114 -18.85 -1.75 0.96
CA LYS A 114 -17.52 -1.62 1.56
C LYS A 114 -16.67 -2.81 1.11
N SER A 115 -15.51 -2.53 0.56
CA SER A 115 -14.56 -3.50 0.04
C SER A 115 -13.16 -3.23 0.57
N LEU A 116 -12.39 -4.29 0.78
CA LEU A 116 -10.96 -4.20 1.06
C LEU A 116 -10.22 -4.19 -0.27
N VAL A 117 -9.49 -3.10 -0.52
CA VAL A 117 -8.66 -2.94 -1.72
C VAL A 117 -7.22 -3.21 -1.34
N ARG A 118 -6.55 -4.09 -2.09
CA ARG A 118 -5.12 -4.39 -1.96
C ARG A 118 -4.39 -4.00 -3.23
N TYR A 119 -3.36 -3.17 -3.12
CA TYR A 119 -2.47 -2.87 -4.24
C TYR A 119 -1.58 -4.09 -4.56
N HIS A 120 -1.55 -4.50 -5.82
CA HIS A 120 -0.84 -5.68 -6.32
C HIS A 120 0.01 -5.35 -7.56
N SER A 121 0.90 -4.36 -7.44
CA SER A 121 1.84 -3.91 -8.48
C SER A 121 1.19 -3.24 -9.72
N ILE A 122 1.97 -2.46 -10.47
CA ILE A 122 1.65 -1.82 -11.77
C ILE A 122 0.16 -1.46 -11.93
N GLY A 123 -0.35 -0.57 -11.09
CA GLY A 123 -1.73 -0.07 -11.17
C GLY A 123 -2.84 -1.14 -11.01
N THR A 124 -2.51 -2.35 -10.57
CA THR A 124 -3.43 -3.47 -10.34
C THR A 124 -3.92 -3.47 -8.89
N TYR A 125 -5.22 -3.57 -8.71
CA TYR A 125 -5.90 -3.50 -7.42
C TYR A 125 -6.82 -4.69 -7.24
N TYR A 126 -6.52 -5.50 -6.23
CA TYR A 126 -7.40 -6.58 -5.82
C TYR A 126 -8.51 -6.09 -4.92
N VAL A 127 -9.74 -6.48 -5.24
CA VAL A 127 -10.94 -6.09 -4.49
C VAL A 127 -11.49 -7.31 -3.78
N PHE A 128 -11.54 -7.24 -2.46
CA PHE A 128 -12.12 -8.27 -1.62
C PHE A 128 -13.42 -7.76 -0.98
N THR A 129 -14.39 -8.67 -0.84
CA THR A 129 -15.74 -8.40 -0.33
C THR A 129 -16.02 -9.20 0.94
N HIS A 130 -16.95 -8.73 1.78
CA HIS A 130 -17.34 -9.48 2.99
C HIS A 130 -18.11 -10.77 2.69
N HIS A 131 -18.77 -10.86 1.53
CA HIS A 131 -19.46 -12.06 1.07
C HIS A 131 -18.72 -12.68 -0.10
N LYS A 132 -18.93 -13.98 -0.32
CA LYS A 132 -18.46 -14.68 -1.50
C LYS A 132 -19.34 -14.32 -2.70
N TYR A 133 -18.72 -13.80 -3.74
CA TYR A 133 -19.33 -13.58 -5.05
C TYR A 133 -18.51 -14.34 -6.09
N ASN A 134 -19.14 -15.10 -6.98
CA ASN A 134 -18.45 -15.86 -8.03
C ASN A 134 -18.02 -14.96 -9.21
N GLN A 135 -17.45 -13.79 -8.90
CA GLN A 135 -16.97 -12.80 -9.85
C GLN A 135 -15.81 -12.03 -9.22
N ASP A 136 -14.75 -11.78 -10.00
CA ASP A 136 -13.66 -10.91 -9.58
C ASP A 136 -14.00 -9.45 -9.90
N TYR A 137 -13.86 -8.58 -8.90
CA TYR A 137 -14.11 -7.13 -8.99
C TYR A 137 -12.80 -6.32 -8.98
N SER A 138 -11.66 -7.01 -9.09
CA SER A 138 -10.34 -6.42 -9.24
C SER A 138 -10.24 -5.62 -10.53
N PHE A 139 -9.39 -4.60 -10.54
CA PHE A 139 -9.25 -3.68 -11.67
C PHE A 139 -7.82 -3.22 -11.83
N LYS A 140 -7.51 -2.72 -13.03
CA LYS A 140 -6.23 -2.08 -13.36
C LYS A 140 -6.54 -0.65 -13.85
N ILE A 141 -5.73 0.32 -13.46
CA ILE A 141 -5.90 1.73 -13.85
C ILE A 141 -5.23 2.03 -15.21
N LEU A 142 -4.31 1.16 -15.65
CA LEU A 142 -3.53 1.31 -16.88
C LEU A 142 -4.04 0.39 -18.01
N ASP A 143 -5.36 0.34 -18.21
CA ASP A 143 -5.97 -0.34 -19.36
C ASP A 143 -6.59 0.70 -20.30
#